data_AF-A0ABD5QGY7-F1
#
_entry.id   AF-A0ABD5QGY7-F1
#
_cell.length_a   1.000
_cell.length_b   1.000
_cell.length_c   1.000
_cell.angle_alpha   90.00
_cell.angle_beta   90.00
_cell.angle_gamma   90.00
#
_symmetry.space_group_name_H-M   'P 1'
#
loop_
_entity.id
_entity.type
_entity.pdbx_description
1 polymer ?
#
loop_
_entity_poly.entity_id
_entity_poly.type
_entity_poly.pdbx_seq_one_letter_code
_entity_poly.pdbx_strand_id
1 'polypeptide(L)'
;MPHECDACGETFSTLSRLRLHDCPAAEPTSQNSLSSFGGFLDSISDALEADMQQNIQQREKRGLDAASETLKTTLESVAQGDDDAAVGLIAQYERELREYYDAEDYDTYRGLLWAFYEPITEALDEIATREGWDFLADLVDAYPRESNTDEPYSSPVIENVVGRHVIRRRLGDGVEAIPVEALAYLGSFWESMGDVSGEESFAYGWGIGHPDHSVADRLHDVATEELFWVRGVLPHAFYADQYAAADLLEALLTADRIDYEDRYLLASALCDLEQGYVTQTPRYWNLHEELDYRFEWDESVRERLRDTIEDEGFHRRLPEDWTFSDMEI
;
A
#
# COMPACT_ATOMS: atom_id res chain seq x y z
N MET A 1 -29.45 55.92 29.73
CA MET A 1 -28.61 55.92 30.95
C MET A 1 -27.27 55.35 30.53
N PRO A 2 -26.14 55.92 30.95
CA PRO A 2 -24.85 55.30 30.69
C PRO A 2 -24.81 53.91 31.32
N HIS A 3 -24.28 52.92 30.59
CA HIS A 3 -24.09 51.56 31.07
C HIS A 3 -22.60 51.36 31.39
N GLU A 4 -22.33 50.84 32.58
CA GLU A 4 -20.99 50.48 33.04
C GLU A 4 -20.79 48.97 32.82
N CYS A 5 -19.60 48.58 32.36
CA CYS A 5 -19.25 47.17 32.23
C CYS A 5 -18.82 46.59 33.57
N ASP A 6 -19.50 45.55 34.03
CA ASP A 6 -19.15 44.85 35.28
C ASP A 6 -17.75 44.19 35.27
N ALA A 7 -17.15 44.00 34.09
CA ALA A 7 -15.85 43.34 33.93
C ALA A 7 -14.64 44.30 33.89
N CYS A 8 -14.77 45.51 33.33
CA CYS A 8 -13.66 46.47 33.20
C CYS A 8 -13.93 47.86 33.82
N GLY A 9 -15.16 48.17 34.21
CA GLY A 9 -15.53 49.45 34.83
C GLY A 9 -15.66 50.63 33.86
N GLU A 10 -15.52 50.43 32.54
CA GLU A 10 -15.72 51.51 31.58
C GLU A 10 -17.20 51.84 31.36
N THR A 11 -17.49 53.14 31.17
CA THR A 11 -18.85 53.66 31.06
C THR A 11 -19.16 54.13 29.63
N PHE A 12 -20.20 53.58 29.02
CA PHE A 12 -20.58 53.87 27.63
C PHE A 12 -21.99 54.50 27.56
N SER A 13 -22.14 55.52 26.71
CA SER A 13 -23.39 56.27 26.56
C SER A 13 -24.31 55.74 25.44
N THR A 14 -23.83 54.84 24.57
CA THR A 14 -24.51 54.43 23.33
C THR A 14 -24.72 52.91 23.16
N LEU A 15 -24.32 52.08 24.12
CA LEU A 15 -24.39 50.61 24.00
C LEU A 15 -25.46 50.04 24.94
N SER A 16 -26.36 49.19 24.40
CA SER A 16 -27.38 48.46 25.17
C SER A 16 -27.00 46.99 25.35
N ARG A 17 -27.67 46.31 26.30
CA ARG A 17 -27.38 44.98 26.90
C ARG A 17 -27.13 43.78 25.94
N LEU A 18 -27.17 43.98 24.62
CA LEU A 18 -27.03 42.94 23.59
C LEU A 18 -25.90 43.19 22.58
N ARG A 19 -25.03 44.20 22.80
CA ARG A 19 -23.79 44.39 22.02
C ARG A 19 -22.58 44.30 22.95
N LEU A 20 -21.70 43.33 22.71
CA LEU A 20 -20.44 43.15 23.43
C LEU A 20 -19.39 44.12 22.88
N HIS A 21 -18.61 44.74 23.77
CA HIS A 21 -17.38 45.47 23.42
C HIS A 21 -16.19 44.62 23.85
N ASP A 22 -15.07 44.75 23.15
CA ASP A 22 -13.84 44.04 23.51
C ASP A 22 -13.21 44.71 24.72
N CYS A 23 -13.33 44.07 25.89
CA CYS A 23 -12.54 44.46 27.05
C CYS A 23 -11.06 44.15 26.79
N PRO A 24 -10.12 45.05 27.10
CA PRO A 24 -8.72 44.68 27.19
C PRO A 24 -8.60 43.59 28.26
N ALA A 25 -8.19 42.40 27.86
CA ALA A 25 -8.09 41.25 28.74
C ALA A 25 -7.19 41.57 29.94
N ALA A 26 -7.69 41.33 31.15
CA ALA A 26 -6.81 41.12 32.29
C ALA A 26 -5.89 39.92 31.95
N GLU A 27 -4.60 40.03 32.25
CA GLU A 27 -3.63 38.98 31.96
C GLU A 27 -4.15 37.61 32.40
N PRO A 28 -4.22 36.62 31.49
CA PRO A 28 -4.74 35.32 31.85
C PRO A 28 -3.74 34.61 32.75
N THR A 29 -4.17 34.30 33.96
CA THR A 29 -3.59 33.21 34.76
C THR A 29 -3.62 31.95 33.90
N SER A 30 -2.44 31.50 33.48
CA SER A 30 -2.25 30.30 32.66
C SER A 30 -2.80 29.06 33.37
N GLN A 31 -3.94 28.56 32.92
CA GLN A 31 -4.42 27.21 33.22
C GLN A 31 -4.94 26.56 31.92
N ASN A 32 -4.16 25.57 31.43
CA ASN A 32 -4.56 24.37 30.68
C ASN A 32 -5.80 24.42 29.76
N SER A 33 -5.86 25.36 28.81
CA SER A 33 -6.94 25.38 27.79
C SER A 33 -6.53 24.74 26.44
N LEU A 34 -5.23 24.66 26.15
CA LEU A 34 -4.73 23.99 24.92
C LEU A 34 -4.68 22.46 25.04
N SER A 35 -4.60 21.92 26.26
CA SER A 35 -4.69 20.47 26.52
C SER A 35 -6.10 19.93 26.31
N SER A 36 -7.12 20.77 26.47
CA SER A 36 -8.53 20.40 26.31
C SER A 36 -8.97 20.31 24.84
N PHE A 37 -8.32 21.06 23.95
CA PHE A 37 -8.62 21.04 22.52
C PHE A 37 -7.82 19.93 21.81
N GLY A 38 -6.57 19.70 22.21
CA GLY A 38 -5.79 18.54 21.77
C GLY A 38 -6.46 17.22 22.13
N GLY A 39 -6.86 17.03 23.39
CA GLY A 39 -7.60 15.83 23.81
C GLY A 39 -8.99 15.67 23.17
N PHE A 40 -9.60 16.75 22.66
CA PHE A 40 -10.85 16.67 21.90
C PHE A 40 -10.61 16.21 20.46
N LEU A 41 -9.53 16.67 19.81
CA LEU A 41 -9.14 16.22 18.48
C LEU A 41 -8.62 14.78 18.51
N ASP A 42 -7.82 14.41 19.51
CA ASP A 42 -7.39 13.03 19.75
C ASP A 42 -8.63 12.15 19.99
N SER A 43 -9.59 12.59 20.81
CA SER A 43 -10.84 11.84 21.02
C SER A 43 -11.72 11.71 19.78
N ILE A 44 -11.66 12.66 18.82
CA ILE A 44 -12.34 12.53 17.54
C ILE A 44 -11.58 11.57 16.62
N SER A 45 -10.24 11.63 16.63
CA SER A 45 -9.37 10.70 15.90
C SER A 45 -9.57 9.28 16.39
N ASP A 46 -9.48 9.05 17.70
CA ASP A 46 -9.70 7.76 18.34
C ASP A 46 -11.13 7.23 18.08
N ALA A 47 -12.13 8.11 18.11
CA ALA A 47 -13.51 7.73 17.81
C ALA A 47 -13.72 7.40 16.33
N LEU A 48 -13.04 8.12 15.43
CA LEU A 48 -13.07 7.86 13.99
C LEU A 48 -12.33 6.55 13.66
N GLU A 49 -11.18 6.31 14.28
CA GLU A 49 -10.43 5.06 14.17
C GLU A 49 -11.24 3.87 14.69
N ALA A 50 -11.88 4.01 15.86
CA ALA A 50 -12.75 2.99 16.41
C ALA A 50 -13.98 2.72 15.52
N ASP A 51 -14.59 3.76 14.95
CA ASP A 51 -15.71 3.63 14.01
C ASP A 51 -15.25 2.96 12.70
N MET A 52 -14.09 3.32 12.18
CA MET A 52 -13.47 2.67 11.02
C MET A 52 -13.19 1.18 11.28
N GLN A 53 -12.60 0.83 12.42
CA GLN A 53 -12.37 -0.56 12.81
C GLN A 53 -13.67 -1.33 12.99
N GLN A 54 -14.69 -0.72 13.60
CA GLN A 54 -16.00 -1.34 13.74
C GLN A 54 -16.64 -1.58 12.36
N ASN A 55 -16.51 -0.64 11.43
CA ASN A 55 -17.02 -0.76 10.07
C ASN A 55 -16.30 -1.87 9.28
N ILE A 56 -14.98 -2.01 9.44
CA ILE A 56 -14.20 -3.13 8.86
C ILE A 56 -14.71 -4.47 9.40
N GLN A 57 -14.83 -4.62 10.72
CA GLN A 57 -15.29 -5.85 11.35
C GLN A 57 -16.73 -6.21 10.94
N GLN A 58 -17.62 -5.23 10.80
CA GLN A 58 -18.99 -5.48 10.33
C GLN A 58 -19.03 -5.93 8.87
N ARG A 59 -18.16 -5.36 8.02
CA ARG A 59 -18.02 -5.73 6.61
C ARG A 59 -17.49 -7.16 6.46
N GLU A 60 -16.41 -7.51 7.15
CA GLU A 60 -15.87 -8.88 7.15
C GLU A 60 -16.89 -9.88 7.69
N LYS A 61 -17.57 -9.56 8.80
CA LYS A 61 -18.64 -10.40 9.34
C LYS A 61 -19.75 -10.63 8.32
N ARG A 62 -20.16 -9.59 7.59
CA ARG A 62 -21.14 -9.74 6.49
C ARG A 62 -20.63 -10.69 5.41
N GLY A 63 -19.34 -10.61 5.06
CA GLY A 63 -18.68 -11.56 4.16
C GLY A 63 -18.72 -13.00 4.67
N LEU A 64 -18.35 -13.22 5.93
CA LEU A 64 -18.40 -14.55 6.58
C LEU A 64 -19.81 -15.13 6.64
N ASP A 65 -20.81 -14.28 6.96
CA ASP A 65 -22.21 -14.69 7.02
C ASP A 65 -22.77 -15.02 5.62
N ALA A 66 -22.30 -14.32 4.58
CA ALA A 66 -22.69 -14.53 3.19
C ALA A 66 -21.99 -15.72 2.52
N ALA A 67 -20.74 -16.00 2.90
CA ALA A 67 -19.92 -17.06 2.32
C ALA A 67 -20.59 -18.43 2.45
N SER A 68 -20.51 -19.22 1.38
CA SER A 68 -21.06 -20.57 1.39
C SER A 68 -20.31 -21.46 2.38
N GLU A 69 -21.01 -22.46 2.92
CA GLU A 69 -20.38 -23.50 3.74
C GLU A 69 -19.35 -24.30 2.93
N THR A 70 -19.49 -24.35 1.59
CA THR A 70 -18.50 -25.01 0.72
C THR A 70 -17.19 -24.23 0.71
N LEU A 71 -17.22 -22.89 0.60
CA LEU A 71 -16.02 -22.06 0.66
C LEU A 71 -15.28 -22.24 2.00
N LYS A 72 -16.02 -22.16 3.11
CA LYS A 72 -15.47 -22.31 4.47
C LYS A 72 -14.86 -23.69 4.69
N THR A 73 -15.58 -24.76 4.36
CA THR A 73 -15.09 -26.14 4.57
C THR A 73 -13.93 -26.50 3.65
N THR A 74 -13.89 -25.95 2.42
CA THR A 74 -12.75 -26.15 1.51
C THR A 74 -11.52 -25.42 2.04
N LEU A 75 -11.67 -24.17 2.51
CA LEU A 75 -10.58 -23.44 3.16
C LEU A 75 -10.03 -24.18 4.38
N GLU A 76 -10.90 -24.70 5.25
CA GLU A 76 -10.49 -25.51 6.40
C GLU A 76 -9.69 -26.77 5.99
N SER A 77 -10.05 -27.37 4.85
CA SER A 77 -9.35 -28.57 4.33
C SER A 77 -7.97 -28.21 3.77
N VAL A 78 -7.87 -27.12 3.00
CA VAL A 78 -6.61 -26.60 2.47
C VAL A 78 -5.67 -26.18 3.61
N ALA A 79 -6.19 -25.47 4.62
CA ALA A 79 -5.43 -25.09 5.81
C ALA A 79 -5.00 -26.30 6.69
N GLN A 80 -5.59 -27.48 6.47
CA GLN A 80 -5.15 -28.74 7.09
C GLN A 80 -4.15 -29.53 6.21
N GLY A 81 -3.74 -28.97 5.08
CA GLY A 81 -2.76 -29.53 4.15
C GLY A 81 -3.34 -30.39 3.03
N ASP A 82 -4.60 -30.17 2.64
CA ASP A 82 -5.19 -30.80 1.45
C ASP A 82 -4.92 -29.95 0.20
N ASP A 83 -3.78 -30.21 -0.46
CA ASP A 83 -3.31 -29.40 -1.60
C ASP A 83 -4.18 -29.55 -2.83
N ASP A 84 -4.74 -30.75 -3.04
CA ASP A 84 -5.62 -31.05 -4.16
C ASP A 84 -6.89 -30.17 -4.11
N ALA A 85 -7.25 -29.65 -2.93
CA ALA A 85 -8.38 -28.77 -2.73
C ALA A 85 -8.10 -27.28 -3.04
N ALA A 86 -6.84 -26.87 -3.20
CA ALA A 86 -6.47 -25.44 -3.36
C ALA A 86 -7.05 -24.81 -4.63
N VAL A 87 -7.01 -25.50 -5.77
CA VAL A 87 -7.63 -25.01 -7.02
C VAL A 87 -9.15 -24.91 -6.86
N GLY A 88 -9.77 -25.85 -6.15
CA GLY A 88 -11.19 -25.84 -5.84
C GLY A 88 -11.58 -24.68 -4.93
N LEU A 89 -10.74 -24.36 -3.95
CA LEU A 89 -10.90 -23.21 -3.06
C LEU A 89 -10.93 -21.90 -3.85
N ILE A 90 -9.93 -21.68 -4.71
CA ILE A 90 -9.85 -20.44 -5.51
C ILE A 90 -11.03 -20.35 -6.48
N ALA A 91 -11.40 -21.46 -7.13
CA ALA A 91 -12.55 -21.47 -8.03
C ALA A 91 -13.86 -21.15 -7.30
N GLN A 92 -14.02 -21.63 -6.07
CA GLN A 92 -15.18 -21.34 -5.23
C GLN A 92 -15.21 -19.88 -4.80
N TYR A 93 -14.06 -19.34 -4.40
CA TYR A 93 -13.89 -17.96 -3.95
C TYR A 93 -14.15 -16.96 -5.08
N GLU A 94 -13.52 -17.15 -6.24
CA GLU A 94 -13.73 -16.38 -7.46
C GLU A 94 -15.22 -16.32 -7.84
N ARG A 95 -15.90 -17.47 -7.79
CA ARG A 95 -17.32 -17.56 -8.14
C ARG A 95 -18.20 -16.75 -7.19
N GLU A 96 -17.95 -16.82 -5.89
CA GLU A 96 -18.72 -16.09 -4.88
C GLU A 96 -18.45 -14.58 -4.96
N LEU A 97 -17.19 -14.17 -5.18
CA LEU A 97 -16.85 -12.77 -5.43
C LEU A 97 -17.61 -12.23 -6.65
N ARG A 98 -17.55 -12.95 -7.76
CA ARG A 98 -18.24 -12.59 -9.00
C ARG A 98 -19.74 -12.50 -8.81
N GLU A 99 -20.36 -13.44 -8.10
CA GLU A 99 -21.80 -13.43 -7.83
C GLU A 99 -22.27 -12.12 -7.18
N TYR A 100 -21.56 -11.66 -6.15
CA TYR A 100 -21.92 -10.42 -5.46
C TYR A 100 -21.54 -9.17 -6.26
N TYR A 101 -20.46 -9.21 -7.02
CA TYR A 101 -20.07 -8.11 -7.90
C TYR A 101 -21.10 -7.91 -9.02
N ASP A 102 -21.49 -8.98 -9.72
CA ASP A 102 -22.48 -8.95 -10.82
C ASP A 102 -23.87 -8.54 -10.33
N ALA A 103 -24.19 -8.83 -9.06
CA ALA A 103 -25.42 -8.39 -8.41
C ALA A 103 -25.38 -6.93 -7.93
N GLU A 104 -24.26 -6.22 -8.14
CA GLU A 104 -23.99 -4.87 -7.63
C GLU A 104 -24.09 -4.76 -6.09
N ASP A 105 -23.98 -5.87 -5.36
CA ASP A 105 -23.91 -5.89 -3.90
C ASP A 105 -22.46 -5.73 -3.45
N TYR A 106 -21.92 -4.55 -3.75
CA TYR A 106 -20.51 -4.24 -3.52
C TYR A 106 -20.11 -4.39 -2.06
N ASP A 107 -21.00 -4.10 -1.10
CA ASP A 107 -20.70 -4.26 0.32
C ASP A 107 -20.46 -5.73 0.71
N THR A 108 -21.28 -6.65 0.18
CA THR A 108 -21.09 -8.09 0.45
C THR A 108 -19.89 -8.63 -0.30
N TYR A 109 -19.70 -8.26 -1.58
CA TYR A 109 -18.50 -8.59 -2.36
C TYR A 109 -17.24 -8.20 -1.59
N ARG A 110 -17.22 -6.95 -1.13
CA ARG A 110 -16.13 -6.37 -0.36
C ARG A 110 -15.97 -6.97 1.03
N GLY A 111 -17.05 -7.43 1.65
CA GLY A 111 -17.01 -8.19 2.89
C GLY A 111 -16.38 -9.56 2.69
N LEU A 112 -16.78 -10.27 1.64
CA LEU A 112 -16.26 -11.58 1.27
C LEU A 112 -14.78 -11.51 0.91
N LEU A 113 -14.38 -10.49 0.13
CA LEU A 113 -12.98 -10.25 -0.23
C LEU A 113 -12.10 -10.23 1.02
N TRP A 114 -12.33 -9.28 1.94
CA TRP A 114 -11.48 -9.11 3.11
C TRP A 114 -11.60 -10.23 4.15
N ALA A 115 -12.78 -10.81 4.33
CA ALA A 115 -12.97 -11.91 5.27
C ALA A 115 -12.14 -13.16 4.93
N PHE A 116 -11.87 -13.37 3.63
CA PHE A 116 -11.17 -14.56 3.14
C PHE A 116 -9.79 -14.27 2.56
N TYR A 117 -9.44 -13.00 2.35
CA TYR A 117 -8.16 -12.61 1.76
C TYR A 117 -6.96 -13.19 2.52
N GLU A 118 -6.82 -12.86 3.80
CA GLU A 118 -5.72 -13.33 4.64
C GLU A 118 -5.75 -14.85 4.81
N PRO A 119 -6.86 -15.50 5.23
CA PRO A 119 -6.89 -16.95 5.42
C PRO A 119 -6.57 -17.76 4.16
N ILE A 120 -7.06 -17.33 2.99
CA ILE A 120 -6.75 -18.02 1.73
C ILE A 120 -5.29 -17.81 1.37
N THR A 121 -4.77 -16.58 1.50
CA THR A 121 -3.38 -16.27 1.21
C THR A 121 -2.43 -17.10 2.08
N GLU A 122 -2.67 -17.19 3.40
CA GLU A 122 -1.86 -18.00 4.31
C GLU A 122 -1.88 -19.48 3.92
N ALA A 123 -3.07 -20.04 3.67
CA ALA A 123 -3.21 -21.44 3.29
C ALA A 123 -2.49 -21.77 1.97
N LEU A 124 -2.59 -20.88 0.97
CA LEU A 124 -1.85 -21.03 -0.29
C LEU A 124 -0.34 -20.87 -0.11
N ASP A 125 0.09 -19.93 0.73
CA ASP A 125 1.52 -19.67 1.01
C ASP A 125 2.19 -20.87 1.70
N GLU A 126 1.49 -21.53 2.62
CA GLU A 126 1.94 -22.77 3.26
C GLU A 126 2.16 -23.90 2.23
N ILE A 127 1.24 -24.05 1.28
CA ILE A 127 1.38 -25.04 0.20
C ILE A 127 2.53 -24.65 -0.72
N ALA A 128 2.59 -23.39 -1.16
CA ALA A 128 3.64 -22.89 -2.05
C ALA A 128 5.04 -23.02 -1.43
N THR A 129 5.17 -22.88 -0.11
CA THR A 129 6.44 -23.08 0.60
C THR A 129 6.91 -24.54 0.57
N ARG A 130 5.98 -25.49 0.54
CA ARG A 130 6.28 -26.93 0.52
C ARG A 130 6.43 -27.50 -0.89
N GLU A 131 5.49 -27.17 -1.79
CA GLU A 131 5.43 -27.70 -3.15
C GLU A 131 6.24 -26.85 -4.15
N GLY A 132 6.53 -25.59 -3.81
CA GLY A 132 7.36 -24.70 -4.61
C GLY A 132 6.62 -24.05 -5.78
N TRP A 133 7.39 -23.70 -6.81
CA TRP A 133 6.88 -22.93 -7.95
C TRP A 133 5.86 -23.72 -8.79
N ASP A 134 6.03 -25.03 -8.96
CA ASP A 134 5.15 -25.84 -9.81
C ASP A 134 3.68 -25.72 -9.39
N PHE A 135 3.41 -25.65 -8.08
CA PHE A 135 2.06 -25.40 -7.55
C PHE A 135 1.53 -24.00 -7.90
N LEU A 136 2.37 -22.97 -7.76
CA LEU A 136 1.98 -21.59 -8.09
C LEU A 136 1.81 -21.40 -9.60
N ALA A 137 2.60 -22.09 -10.42
CA ALA A 137 2.48 -22.07 -11.87
C ALA A 137 1.10 -22.57 -12.31
N ASP A 138 0.60 -23.66 -11.72
CA ASP A 138 -0.74 -24.17 -12.01
C ASP A 138 -1.84 -23.14 -11.66
N LEU A 139 -1.68 -22.38 -10.57
CA LEU A 139 -2.62 -21.30 -10.19
C LEU A 139 -2.54 -20.11 -11.15
N VAL A 140 -1.33 -19.68 -11.50
CA VAL A 140 -1.08 -18.59 -12.46
C VAL A 140 -1.66 -18.92 -13.84
N ASP A 141 -1.47 -20.16 -14.30
CA ASP A 141 -2.01 -20.65 -15.57
C ASP A 141 -3.54 -20.77 -15.55
N ALA A 142 -4.14 -21.09 -14.39
CA ALA A 142 -5.59 -21.18 -14.23
C ALA A 142 -6.27 -19.81 -14.11
N TYR A 143 -5.57 -18.80 -13.60
CA TYR A 143 -6.07 -17.44 -13.38
C TYR A 143 -5.16 -16.39 -14.04
N PRO A 144 -4.95 -16.45 -15.36
CA PRO A 144 -4.11 -15.48 -16.05
C PRO A 144 -4.82 -14.12 -16.11
N ARG A 145 -4.02 -13.04 -16.13
CA ARG A 145 -4.49 -11.71 -16.50
C ARG A 145 -4.40 -11.52 -18.01
N GLU A 146 -5.43 -11.92 -18.75
CA GLU A 146 -5.44 -11.82 -20.22
C GLU A 146 -5.70 -10.39 -20.72
N SER A 147 -6.41 -9.57 -19.95
CA SER A 147 -6.70 -8.17 -20.29
C SER A 147 -7.04 -7.34 -19.05
N ASN A 148 -6.97 -6.02 -19.19
CA ASN A 148 -7.26 -5.08 -18.09
C ASN A 148 -8.75 -5.06 -17.69
N THR A 149 -9.64 -5.63 -18.50
CA THR A 149 -11.10 -5.64 -18.28
C THR A 149 -11.64 -6.97 -17.76
N ASP A 150 -10.82 -8.01 -17.72
CA ASP A 150 -11.21 -9.38 -17.33
C ASP A 150 -10.20 -9.93 -16.33
N GLU A 151 -9.92 -9.13 -15.31
CA GLU A 151 -9.06 -9.52 -14.20
C GLU A 151 -9.83 -10.44 -13.26
N PRO A 152 -9.33 -11.65 -12.94
CA PRO A 152 -9.97 -12.51 -11.96
C PRO A 152 -10.10 -11.81 -10.60
N TYR A 153 -11.26 -11.90 -9.95
CA TYR A 153 -11.48 -11.31 -8.63
C TYR A 153 -10.61 -11.96 -7.53
N SER A 154 -10.16 -13.20 -7.75
CA SER A 154 -9.22 -13.91 -6.90
C SER A 154 -7.75 -13.56 -7.16
N SER A 155 -7.42 -12.73 -8.15
CA SER A 155 -6.03 -12.37 -8.45
C SER A 155 -5.25 -11.85 -7.24
N PRO A 156 -5.82 -10.99 -6.36
CA PRO A 156 -5.09 -10.47 -5.21
C PRO A 156 -4.42 -11.51 -4.32
N VAL A 157 -5.12 -12.61 -4.01
CA VAL A 157 -4.55 -13.66 -3.15
C VAL A 157 -3.46 -14.46 -3.87
N ILE A 158 -3.55 -14.59 -5.20
CA ILE A 158 -2.55 -15.26 -6.04
C ILE A 158 -1.31 -14.36 -6.19
N GLU A 159 -1.51 -13.08 -6.47
CA GLU A 159 -0.44 -12.08 -6.56
C GLU A 159 0.36 -12.00 -5.27
N ASN A 160 -0.32 -12.02 -4.12
CA ASN A 160 0.33 -12.00 -2.81
C ASN A 160 1.27 -13.20 -2.63
N VAL A 161 0.78 -14.43 -2.83
CA VAL A 161 1.61 -15.64 -2.65
C VAL A 161 2.72 -15.77 -3.70
N VAL A 162 2.49 -15.32 -4.93
CA VAL A 162 3.54 -15.21 -5.96
C VAL A 162 4.59 -14.19 -5.54
N GLY A 163 4.17 -13.03 -5.01
CA GLY A 163 5.06 -12.01 -4.47
C GLY A 163 5.93 -12.54 -3.33
N ARG A 164 5.35 -13.23 -2.35
CA ARG A 164 6.09 -13.89 -1.27
C ARG A 164 7.11 -14.89 -1.82
N HIS A 165 6.74 -15.70 -2.81
CA HIS A 165 7.64 -16.64 -3.47
C HIS A 165 8.83 -15.94 -4.14
N VAL A 166 8.57 -14.89 -4.92
CA VAL A 166 9.60 -14.07 -5.60
C VAL A 166 10.59 -13.52 -4.58
N ILE A 167 10.09 -12.97 -3.47
CA ILE A 167 10.93 -12.37 -2.42
C ILE A 167 11.80 -13.43 -1.74
N ARG A 168 11.22 -14.56 -1.35
CA ARG A 168 11.98 -15.69 -0.76
C ARG A 168 13.06 -16.20 -1.71
N ARG A 169 12.77 -16.33 -3.01
CA ARG A 169 13.77 -16.77 -4.01
C ARG A 169 14.87 -15.74 -4.18
N ARG A 170 14.54 -14.45 -4.31
CA ARG A 170 15.54 -13.38 -4.43
C ARG A 170 16.49 -13.36 -3.24
N LEU A 171 15.97 -13.46 -2.02
CA LEU A 171 16.78 -13.41 -0.80
C LEU A 171 17.55 -14.70 -0.52
N GLY A 172 16.97 -15.86 -0.82
CA GLY A 172 17.59 -17.17 -0.55
C GLY A 172 18.56 -17.64 -1.63
N ASP A 173 18.17 -17.51 -2.89
CA ASP A 173 18.81 -18.16 -4.03
C ASP A 173 19.34 -17.16 -5.09
N GLY A 174 19.01 -15.87 -4.95
CA GLY A 174 19.39 -14.81 -5.89
C GLY A 174 18.36 -14.58 -6.99
N VAL A 175 18.60 -13.58 -7.87
CA VAL A 175 17.61 -13.20 -8.90
C VAL A 175 17.41 -14.25 -9.97
N GLU A 176 18.46 -14.95 -10.41
CA GLU A 176 18.35 -15.97 -11.47
C GLU A 176 17.48 -17.18 -11.06
N ALA A 177 17.18 -17.32 -9.77
CA ALA A 177 16.30 -18.36 -9.25
C ALA A 177 14.81 -17.98 -9.28
N ILE A 178 14.48 -16.73 -9.61
CA ILE A 178 13.09 -16.27 -9.71
C ILE A 178 12.52 -16.77 -11.05
N PRO A 179 11.39 -17.48 -11.05
CA PRO A 179 10.73 -17.88 -12.29
C PRO A 179 10.32 -16.67 -13.13
N VAL A 180 10.64 -16.68 -14.42
CA VAL A 180 10.28 -15.58 -15.35
C VAL A 180 8.75 -15.43 -15.44
N GLU A 181 8.04 -16.54 -15.38
CA GLU A 181 6.58 -16.60 -15.38
C GLU A 181 5.97 -15.87 -14.18
N ALA A 182 6.63 -15.91 -13.01
CA ALA A 182 6.21 -15.16 -11.82
C ALA A 182 6.32 -13.65 -12.06
N LEU A 183 7.43 -13.20 -12.66
CA LEU A 183 7.64 -11.79 -12.99
C LEU A 183 6.69 -11.33 -14.09
N ALA A 184 6.46 -12.15 -15.13
CA ALA A 184 5.49 -11.87 -16.17
C ALA A 184 4.07 -11.74 -15.61
N TYR A 185 3.68 -12.60 -14.65
CA TYR A 185 2.40 -12.53 -13.97
C TYR A 185 2.25 -11.23 -13.17
N LEU A 186 3.15 -10.94 -12.22
CA LEU A 186 3.06 -9.72 -11.40
C LEU A 186 3.13 -8.45 -12.26
N GLY A 187 4.04 -8.40 -13.23
CA GLY A 187 4.20 -7.27 -14.15
C GLY A 187 3.02 -7.04 -15.10
N SER A 188 2.04 -7.96 -15.12
CA SER A 188 0.82 -7.81 -15.90
C SER A 188 -0.20 -6.90 -15.22
N PHE A 189 -0.15 -6.68 -13.90
CA PHE A 189 -1.19 -5.97 -13.11
C PHE A 189 -1.03 -4.45 -13.03
N TRP A 190 -0.20 -3.87 -13.89
CA TRP A 190 0.11 -2.44 -13.88
C TRP A 190 -1.09 -1.51 -14.12
N GLU A 191 -2.09 -1.91 -14.93
CA GLU A 191 -3.40 -1.23 -15.05
C GLU A 191 -4.49 -1.95 -14.23
N SER A 192 -4.16 -2.52 -13.07
CA SER A 192 -5.19 -3.19 -12.28
C SER A 192 -6.19 -2.19 -11.70
N MET A 193 -7.47 -2.54 -11.83
CA MET A 193 -8.59 -1.85 -11.20
C MET A 193 -9.12 -2.64 -9.98
N GLY A 194 -8.46 -3.74 -9.60
CA GLY A 194 -8.81 -4.54 -8.43
C GLY A 194 -8.57 -3.76 -7.12
N ASP A 195 -9.36 -4.04 -6.08
CA ASP A 195 -9.32 -3.30 -4.79
C ASP A 195 -7.91 -3.33 -4.15
N VAL A 196 -7.10 -4.36 -4.45
CA VAL A 196 -5.73 -4.55 -3.92
C VAL A 196 -4.72 -5.14 -4.90
N SER A 197 -5.15 -5.75 -6.02
CA SER A 197 -4.26 -6.44 -6.97
C SER A 197 -3.07 -5.55 -7.40
N GLY A 198 -3.34 -4.29 -7.78
CA GLY A 198 -2.29 -3.34 -8.16
C GLY A 198 -1.16 -3.21 -7.14
N GLU A 199 -1.47 -3.23 -5.84
CA GLU A 199 -0.47 -3.13 -4.78
C GLU A 199 0.27 -4.46 -4.51
N GLU A 200 -0.44 -5.59 -4.55
CA GLU A 200 0.17 -6.90 -4.34
C GLU A 200 1.20 -7.25 -5.42
N SER A 201 0.97 -6.73 -6.63
CA SER A 201 1.93 -6.85 -7.74
C SER A 201 3.22 -6.03 -7.58
N PHE A 202 3.33 -5.13 -6.58
CA PHE A 202 4.56 -4.35 -6.36
C PHE A 202 5.79 -5.23 -6.07
N ALA A 203 5.57 -6.46 -5.59
CA ALA A 203 6.61 -7.47 -5.47
C ALA A 203 7.37 -7.75 -6.79
N TYR A 204 6.82 -7.34 -7.94
CA TYR A 204 7.50 -7.33 -9.24
C TYR A 204 8.89 -6.66 -9.19
N GLY A 205 9.06 -5.61 -8.37
CA GLY A 205 10.33 -4.90 -8.23
C GLY A 205 11.48 -5.79 -7.75
N TRP A 206 11.18 -6.89 -7.05
CA TRP A 206 12.19 -7.84 -6.58
C TRP A 206 12.88 -8.63 -7.70
N GLY A 207 12.34 -8.61 -8.92
CA GLY A 207 12.96 -9.15 -10.12
C GLY A 207 14.01 -8.24 -10.76
N ILE A 208 14.31 -7.06 -10.19
CA ILE A 208 15.28 -6.13 -10.79
C ILE A 208 16.64 -6.82 -11.04
N GLY A 209 17.17 -6.64 -12.25
CA GLY A 209 18.42 -7.26 -12.70
C GLY A 209 18.30 -8.72 -13.18
N HIS A 210 17.10 -9.25 -13.36
CA HIS A 210 16.91 -10.60 -13.89
C HIS A 210 17.41 -10.73 -15.34
N PRO A 211 18.22 -11.74 -15.68
CA PRO A 211 18.87 -11.83 -17.00
C PRO A 211 17.88 -12.07 -18.15
N ASP A 212 16.82 -12.82 -17.88
CA ASP A 212 15.83 -13.21 -18.90
C ASP A 212 14.52 -12.42 -18.81
N HIS A 213 14.43 -11.42 -17.91
CA HIS A 213 13.23 -10.59 -17.73
C HIS A 213 13.60 -9.18 -17.28
N SER A 214 13.49 -8.19 -18.16
CA SER A 214 13.91 -6.83 -17.85
C SER A 214 12.82 -6.06 -17.09
N VAL A 215 12.90 -6.08 -15.75
CA VAL A 215 12.04 -5.26 -14.87
C VAL A 215 12.24 -3.77 -15.14
N ALA A 216 13.48 -3.32 -15.32
CA ALA A 216 13.82 -1.92 -15.57
C ALA A 216 13.18 -1.40 -16.87
N ASP A 217 13.32 -2.13 -17.98
CA ASP A 217 12.73 -1.72 -19.26
C ASP A 217 11.21 -1.68 -19.17
N ARG A 218 10.59 -2.66 -18.50
CA ARG A 218 9.14 -2.68 -18.30
C ARG A 218 8.65 -1.47 -17.50
N LEU A 219 9.31 -1.14 -16.40
CA LEU A 219 8.96 0.02 -15.57
C LEU A 219 9.17 1.32 -16.33
N HIS A 220 10.22 1.41 -17.13
CA HIS A 220 10.38 2.51 -18.07
C HIS A 220 9.16 2.62 -18.97
N ASP A 221 8.85 1.58 -19.75
CA ASP A 221 7.77 1.61 -20.74
C ASP A 221 6.45 2.08 -20.13
N VAL A 222 6.10 1.55 -18.96
CA VAL A 222 4.84 1.81 -18.25
C VAL A 222 4.79 3.17 -17.55
N ALA A 223 5.92 3.81 -17.23
CA ALA A 223 5.94 5.02 -16.38
C ALA A 223 5.09 6.20 -16.89
N THR A 224 4.86 6.30 -18.21
CA THR A 224 4.00 7.35 -18.79
C THR A 224 2.52 6.97 -18.88
N GLU A 225 2.18 5.71 -18.64
CA GLU A 225 0.83 5.17 -18.73
C GLU A 225 0.25 4.95 -17.32
N GLU A 226 1.00 4.29 -16.42
CA GLU A 226 0.59 4.06 -15.02
C GLU A 226 1.71 4.39 -14.04
N LEU A 227 1.85 5.68 -13.78
CA LEU A 227 2.86 6.26 -12.92
C LEU A 227 2.79 5.77 -11.47
N PHE A 228 1.57 5.59 -10.94
CA PHE A 228 1.36 5.16 -9.55
C PHE A 228 1.85 3.74 -9.30
N TRP A 229 1.62 2.84 -10.26
CA TRP A 229 2.11 1.48 -10.16
C TRP A 229 3.64 1.43 -10.19
N VAL A 230 4.27 2.17 -11.13
CA VAL A 230 5.74 2.27 -11.19
C VAL A 230 6.31 2.83 -9.88
N ARG A 231 5.67 3.89 -9.34
CA ARG A 231 6.04 4.45 -8.04
C ARG A 231 5.95 3.43 -6.92
N GLY A 232 4.92 2.58 -6.89
CA GLY A 232 4.76 1.53 -5.89
C GLY A 232 5.77 0.38 -6.01
N VAL A 233 6.20 0.06 -7.23
CA VAL A 233 7.22 -0.97 -7.49
C VAL A 233 8.64 -0.52 -7.09
N LEU A 234 8.96 0.77 -7.25
CA LEU A 234 10.31 1.30 -7.02
C LEU A 234 10.88 0.97 -5.63
N PRO A 235 10.15 1.18 -4.51
CA PRO A 235 10.62 0.79 -3.19
C PRO A 235 10.95 -0.71 -3.07
N HIS A 236 10.19 -1.61 -3.72
CA HIS A 236 10.50 -3.04 -3.74
C HIS A 236 11.79 -3.33 -4.51
N ALA A 237 12.04 -2.62 -5.62
CA ALA A 237 13.30 -2.74 -6.35
C ALA A 237 14.50 -2.30 -5.49
N PHE A 238 14.37 -1.23 -4.69
CA PHE A 238 15.42 -0.82 -3.75
C PHE A 238 15.68 -1.86 -2.67
N TYR A 239 14.62 -2.49 -2.13
CA TYR A 239 14.76 -3.60 -1.20
C TYR A 239 15.52 -4.79 -1.81
N ALA A 240 15.37 -5.01 -3.11
CA ALA A 240 16.02 -6.13 -3.79
C ALA A 240 17.46 -5.82 -4.26
N ASP A 241 17.71 -4.62 -4.77
CA ASP A 241 19.02 -4.16 -5.27
C ASP A 241 19.10 -2.64 -5.34
N GLN A 242 19.78 -2.01 -4.39
CA GLN A 242 19.86 -0.55 -4.31
C GLN A 242 20.57 0.09 -5.51
N TYR A 243 21.57 -0.57 -6.08
CA TYR A 243 22.34 -0.01 -7.19
C TYR A 243 21.53 -0.07 -8.49
N ALA A 244 20.93 -1.23 -8.79
CA ALA A 244 20.09 -1.37 -9.97
C ALA A 244 18.81 -0.51 -9.89
N ALA A 245 18.23 -0.38 -8.69
CA ALA A 245 17.08 0.51 -8.48
C ALA A 245 17.45 2.00 -8.60
N ALA A 246 18.63 2.41 -8.13
CA ALA A 246 19.12 3.78 -8.32
C ALA A 246 19.36 4.10 -9.81
N ASP A 247 19.96 3.18 -10.57
CA ASP A 247 20.13 3.32 -12.01
C ASP A 247 18.79 3.50 -12.73
N LEU A 248 17.79 2.69 -12.36
CA LEU A 248 16.42 2.81 -12.89
C LEU A 248 15.77 4.15 -12.53
N LEU A 249 15.84 4.56 -11.25
CA LEU A 249 15.23 5.81 -10.81
C LEU A 249 15.85 7.00 -11.53
N GLU A 250 17.18 7.09 -11.59
CA GLU A 250 17.87 8.16 -12.34
C GLU A 250 17.46 8.19 -13.80
N ALA A 251 17.36 7.03 -14.46
CA ALA A 251 16.93 6.96 -15.84
C ALA A 251 15.48 7.45 -16.01
N LEU A 252 14.58 7.14 -15.08
CA LEU A 252 13.21 7.66 -15.06
C LEU A 252 13.16 9.18 -14.85
N LEU A 253 13.93 9.70 -13.89
CA LEU A 253 13.95 11.12 -13.55
C LEU A 253 14.56 11.99 -14.66
N THR A 254 15.49 11.43 -15.45
CA THR A 254 16.11 12.13 -16.58
C THR A 254 15.37 11.92 -17.91
N ALA A 255 14.30 11.11 -17.94
CA ALA A 255 13.58 10.79 -19.16
C ALA A 255 12.75 11.98 -19.68
N ASP A 256 13.13 12.55 -20.82
CA ASP A 256 12.45 13.69 -21.48
C ASP A 256 10.95 13.50 -21.72
N ARG A 257 10.47 12.24 -21.81
CA ARG A 257 9.06 11.92 -22.02
C ARG A 257 8.18 12.04 -20.77
N ILE A 258 8.79 12.04 -19.58
CA ILE A 258 8.10 12.19 -18.30
C ILE A 258 8.19 13.65 -17.93
N ASP A 259 7.08 14.27 -17.52
CA ASP A 259 7.09 15.67 -17.14
C ASP A 259 7.70 15.90 -15.75
N TYR A 260 7.91 17.16 -15.38
CA TYR A 260 8.56 17.50 -14.12
C TYR A 260 7.79 17.03 -12.88
N GLU A 261 6.45 17.12 -12.89
CA GLU A 261 5.64 16.73 -11.72
C GLU A 261 5.60 15.21 -11.59
N ASP A 262 5.50 14.50 -12.72
CA ASP A 262 5.52 13.04 -12.74
C ASP A 262 6.88 12.48 -12.28
N ARG A 263 8.00 13.11 -12.68
CA ARG A 263 9.33 12.76 -12.15
C ARG A 263 9.42 13.02 -10.65
N TYR A 264 8.89 14.15 -10.16
CA TYR A 264 8.86 14.42 -8.72
C TYR A 264 8.03 13.37 -7.97
N LEU A 265 6.90 12.92 -8.55
CA LEU A 265 6.08 11.84 -8.02
C LEU A 265 6.82 10.49 -7.99
N LEU A 266 7.63 10.17 -9.00
CA LEU A 266 8.50 8.98 -8.97
C LEU A 266 9.59 9.12 -7.89
N ALA A 267 10.19 10.30 -7.76
CA ALA A 267 11.20 10.56 -6.76
C ALA A 267 10.67 10.45 -5.32
N SER A 268 9.38 10.75 -5.09
CA SER A 268 8.76 10.59 -3.77
C SER A 268 8.63 9.14 -3.31
N ALA A 269 8.87 8.15 -4.17
CA ALA A 269 9.03 6.76 -3.74
C ALA A 269 10.16 6.59 -2.71
N LEU A 270 11.16 7.49 -2.71
CA LEU A 270 12.24 7.49 -1.70
C LEU A 270 11.71 7.82 -0.31
N CYS A 271 10.62 8.60 -0.20
CA CYS A 271 9.93 8.84 1.06
C CYS A 271 9.34 7.53 1.60
N ASP A 272 8.63 6.79 0.74
CA ASP A 272 8.01 5.53 1.13
C ASP A 272 9.05 4.50 1.62
N LEU A 273 10.20 4.49 0.96
CA LEU A 273 11.34 3.66 1.30
C LEU A 273 11.95 4.03 2.66
N GLU A 274 12.10 5.32 2.97
CA GLU A 274 12.63 5.79 4.26
C GLU A 274 11.65 5.55 5.41
N GLN A 275 10.34 5.64 5.15
CA GLN A 275 9.28 5.33 6.12
C GLN A 275 9.01 3.83 6.28
N GLY A 276 9.53 2.99 5.39
CA GLY A 276 9.43 1.53 5.48
C GLY A 276 8.12 0.94 4.98
N TYR A 277 7.34 1.64 4.13
CA TYR A 277 6.04 1.14 3.65
C TYR A 277 6.10 -0.18 2.87
N VAL A 278 7.26 -0.51 2.27
CA VAL A 278 7.49 -1.80 1.57
C VAL A 278 7.21 -3.00 2.46
N THR A 279 7.36 -2.88 3.79
CA THR A 279 7.09 -4.01 4.69
C THR A 279 5.60 -4.32 4.85
N GLN A 280 4.71 -3.55 4.21
CA GLN A 280 3.26 -3.75 4.25
C GLN A 280 2.74 -4.57 3.06
N THR A 281 3.56 -4.80 2.04
CA THR A 281 3.21 -5.59 0.85
C THR A 281 4.30 -6.63 0.54
N PRO A 282 3.97 -7.89 0.26
CA PRO A 282 2.63 -8.49 0.27
C PRO A 282 1.90 -8.37 1.62
N ARG A 283 0.58 -8.08 1.60
CA ARG A 283 -0.21 -7.88 2.83
C ARG A 283 -0.25 -9.15 3.68
N TYR A 284 -0.45 -8.96 4.99
CA TYR A 284 -0.49 -10.02 6.01
C TYR A 284 0.75 -10.91 6.00
N TRP A 285 1.88 -10.32 5.62
CA TRP A 285 3.17 -10.98 5.65
C TRP A 285 4.20 -10.05 6.24
N ASN A 286 4.88 -10.50 7.29
CA ASN A 286 5.95 -9.74 7.90
C ASN A 286 7.29 -10.31 7.45
N LEU A 287 7.83 -9.70 6.39
CA LEU A 287 9.13 -10.04 5.81
C LEU A 287 10.25 -10.06 6.87
N HIS A 288 10.22 -9.12 7.83
CA HIS A 288 11.25 -9.03 8.85
C HIS A 288 11.15 -10.20 9.85
N GLU A 289 9.93 -10.54 10.29
CA GLU A 289 9.72 -11.65 11.23
C GLU A 289 10.10 -13.00 10.61
N GLU A 290 9.83 -13.19 9.31
CA GLU A 290 10.11 -14.46 8.65
C GLU A 290 11.57 -14.60 8.23
N LEU A 291 12.16 -13.56 7.62
CA LEU A 291 13.46 -13.68 6.93
C LEU A 291 14.59 -12.88 7.60
N ASP A 292 14.35 -12.21 8.73
CA ASP A 292 15.30 -11.32 9.42
C ASP A 292 15.90 -10.25 8.49
N TYR A 293 15.16 -9.87 7.45
CA TYR A 293 15.60 -8.87 6.48
C TYR A 293 15.22 -7.47 6.95
N ARG A 294 16.18 -6.54 6.89
CA ARG A 294 15.97 -5.11 7.16
C ARG A 294 16.68 -4.29 6.11
N PHE A 295 15.97 -3.30 5.58
CA PHE A 295 16.55 -2.36 4.64
C PHE A 295 17.48 -1.40 5.40
N GLU A 296 18.71 -1.28 4.91
CA GLU A 296 19.69 -0.31 5.35
C GLU A 296 20.29 0.34 4.11
N TRP A 297 20.31 1.67 4.06
CA TRP A 297 20.91 2.40 2.95
C TRP A 297 22.39 2.10 2.83
N ASP A 298 22.83 1.77 1.61
CA ASP A 298 24.22 1.98 1.21
C ASP A 298 24.43 3.50 1.08
N GLU A 299 25.36 4.04 1.87
CA GLU A 299 25.61 5.48 1.91
C GLU A 299 25.98 6.05 0.55
N SER A 300 26.70 5.30 -0.29
CA SER A 300 27.07 5.76 -1.63
C SER A 300 25.87 5.87 -2.57
N VAL A 301 24.89 4.96 -2.44
CA VAL A 301 23.63 5.05 -3.18
C VAL A 301 22.80 6.21 -2.66
N ARG A 302 22.75 6.40 -1.34
CA ARG A 302 22.02 7.50 -0.72
C ARG A 302 22.55 8.86 -1.16
N GLU A 303 23.86 9.06 -1.10
CA GLU A 303 24.54 10.28 -1.57
C GLU A 303 24.30 10.51 -3.07
N ARG A 304 24.44 9.47 -3.89
CA ARG A 304 24.20 9.53 -5.35
C ARG A 304 22.77 9.97 -5.69
N LEU A 305 21.77 9.41 -5.00
CA LEU A 305 20.38 9.80 -5.19
C LEU A 305 20.14 11.22 -4.70
N ARG A 306 20.78 11.65 -3.60
CA ARG A 306 20.70 13.03 -3.13
C ARG A 306 21.21 14.01 -4.20
N ASP A 307 22.34 13.72 -4.82
CA ASP A 307 22.88 14.53 -5.92
C ASP A 307 21.90 14.59 -7.11
N THR A 308 21.26 13.46 -7.46
CA THR A 308 20.24 13.41 -8.52
C THR A 308 19.04 14.30 -8.20
N ILE A 309 18.54 14.26 -6.96
CA ILE A 309 17.44 15.13 -6.49
C ILE A 309 17.85 16.62 -6.55
N GLU A 310 19.12 16.92 -6.28
CA GLU A 310 19.65 18.27 -6.40
C GLU A 310 19.74 18.75 -7.86
N ASP A 311 20.26 17.90 -8.75
CA ASP A 311 20.44 18.17 -10.17
C ASP A 311 19.12 18.38 -10.92
N GLU A 312 18.10 17.55 -10.65
CA GLU A 312 16.75 17.72 -11.20
C GLU A 312 16.02 18.94 -10.59
N GLY A 313 16.57 19.53 -9.53
CA GLY A 313 16.04 20.75 -8.91
C GLY A 313 14.87 20.52 -7.95
N PHE A 314 14.54 19.27 -7.63
CA PHE A 314 13.45 18.90 -6.73
C PHE A 314 13.64 19.43 -5.31
N HIS A 315 14.90 19.48 -4.83
CA HIS A 315 15.27 20.03 -3.52
C HIS A 315 14.73 21.44 -3.25
N ARG A 316 14.45 22.23 -4.29
CA ARG A 316 13.91 23.60 -4.15
C ARG A 316 12.49 23.64 -3.55
N ARG A 317 11.80 22.50 -3.55
CA ARG A 317 10.48 22.32 -2.91
C ARG A 317 10.60 21.91 -1.44
N LEU A 318 11.79 21.54 -1.00
CA LEU A 318 12.06 20.95 0.30
C LEU A 318 12.72 21.98 1.25
N PRO A 319 12.74 21.73 2.58
CA PRO A 319 13.51 22.51 3.54
C PRO A 319 15.03 22.52 3.25
N GLU A 320 15.77 23.45 3.86
CA GLU A 320 17.24 23.55 3.65
C GLU A 320 18.00 22.30 4.10
N ASP A 321 17.51 21.59 5.12
CA ASP A 321 18.09 20.38 5.74
C ASP A 321 17.32 19.09 5.40
N TRP A 322 16.72 19.06 4.21
CA TRP A 322 15.84 17.99 3.76
C TRP A 322 16.46 16.57 3.78
N THR A 323 15.56 15.61 3.93
CA THR A 323 15.73 14.15 3.86
C THR A 323 14.74 13.58 2.84
N PHE A 324 14.84 12.30 2.48
CA PHE A 324 13.88 11.69 1.55
C PHE A 324 12.46 11.66 2.13
N SER A 325 12.33 11.62 3.45
CA SER A 325 11.07 11.70 4.20
C SER A 325 10.32 13.02 3.96
N ASP A 326 11.03 14.10 3.63
CA ASP A 326 10.40 15.39 3.31
C ASP A 326 9.79 15.44 1.90
N MET A 327 10.01 14.40 1.08
CA MET A 327 9.46 14.30 -0.27
C MET A 327 8.02 13.74 -0.31
N GLU A 328 7.35 13.66 0.84
CA GLU A 328 5.93 13.32 0.95
C GLU A 328 5.06 14.22 0.05
N ILE A 329 3.99 13.65 -0.53
CA ILE A 329 3.09 14.31 -1.49
C ILE A 329 1.72 14.55 -0.90
#